data_AF-A0AAD4EPE9-F1
#
_entry.id   AF-A0AAD4EPE9-F1
#
_cell.length_a   1.000
_cell.length_b   1.000
_cell.length_c   1.000
_cell.angle_alpha   90.00
_cell.angle_beta   90.00
_cell.angle_gamma   90.00
#
_symmetry.space_group_name_H-M   'P 1'
#
loop_
_entity.id
_entity.type
_entity.pdbx_description
1 polymer ?
#
loop_
_entity_poly.entity_id
_entity_poly.type
_entity_poly.pdbx_seq_one_letter_code
_entity_poly.pdbx_strand_id
1 'polypeptide(L)'
;MAPLHHLFSALCLAILFAGTANAAVQGVFAHYMARGMSSLDQALADVTEAQALGLDAFALNVQHPDAQWTLDSHLPRRLPRHPAHWPAFLASLPVPVYFIPNFDDHPSLQESPALAPDSPLLTSTSTSAAYLDGLMGWETAWPQPGTPLLPSTAHADALTLAAARAASKTYMFPVSAFQSKHHRSWGNWLRRGGLTLARRMEDALLLQPDFVQLLSWNDAGEGHYLGNVWPEAVGREEWEALVDGWGHKGWQAVLRPWIRALKVWVDRLGLGKPTGWEEVEDAVNVVAVLGSGQAEARIRVWSGGVVRAEFEGKIGMNVHQVAVEKGEQVVQLVAADGRVIGEGRGSKGITDRIEDIGGICNYNYQVVEIV
;
A
#
# COMPACT_ATOMS: atom_id res chain seq x y z
N MET A 1 -59.80 1.72 2.94
CA MET A 1 -58.65 1.70 2.02
C MET A 1 -57.59 2.66 2.56
N ALA A 2 -56.37 2.18 2.74
CA ALA A 2 -55.13 2.97 2.67
C ALA A 2 -54.57 2.82 1.22
N PRO A 3 -53.47 3.47 0.75
CA PRO A 3 -52.36 4.17 1.46
C PRO A 3 -52.13 5.65 1.04
N LEU A 4 -51.38 6.48 1.81
CA LEU A 4 -49.93 6.86 1.70
C LEU A 4 -49.43 7.19 0.26
N HIS A 5 -48.43 8.03 -0.04
CA HIS A 5 -47.27 8.64 0.66
C HIS A 5 -47.13 10.15 0.22
N HIS A 6 -46.21 11.04 0.64
CA HIS A 6 -44.80 10.93 1.04
C HIS A 6 -44.37 12.08 1.97
N LEU A 7 -43.38 11.82 2.82
CA LEU A 7 -42.54 12.85 3.44
C LEU A 7 -41.08 12.46 3.18
N PHE A 8 -40.39 13.27 2.38
CA PHE A 8 -38.94 13.20 2.23
C PHE A 8 -38.28 13.67 3.53
N SER A 9 -37.22 12.99 3.95
CA SER A 9 -36.15 13.64 4.69
C SER A 9 -34.83 12.94 4.37
N ALA A 10 -33.90 13.68 3.80
CA ALA A 10 -32.49 13.32 3.70
C ALA A 10 -31.72 14.26 4.64
N LEU A 11 -30.69 13.75 5.31
CA LEU A 11 -29.67 14.59 5.95
C LEU A 11 -28.33 13.84 5.98
N CYS A 12 -27.25 14.62 5.99
CA CYS A 12 -25.93 14.24 5.48
C CYS A 12 -24.79 14.85 6.33
N LEU A 13 -23.65 14.15 6.46
CA LEU A 13 -22.34 14.56 7.06
C LEU A 13 -22.34 15.05 8.55
N ALA A 14 -21.28 14.95 9.37
CA ALA A 14 -19.87 14.50 9.27
C ALA A 14 -19.23 14.43 10.70
N ILE A 15 -18.03 13.92 11.04
CA ILE A 15 -17.03 12.92 10.55
C ILE A 15 -15.98 12.78 11.70
N LEU A 16 -15.44 11.59 12.02
CA LEU A 16 -14.01 11.43 12.43
C LEU A 16 -13.52 9.96 12.41
N PHE A 17 -12.29 9.75 11.93
CA PHE A 17 -11.70 8.45 11.60
C PHE A 17 -10.69 7.95 12.66
N ALA A 18 -10.56 6.63 12.80
CA ALA A 18 -9.39 5.98 13.40
C ALA A 18 -9.10 4.58 12.79
N GLY A 19 -9.19 4.47 11.47
CA GLY A 19 -8.62 3.35 10.71
C GLY A 19 -7.80 3.94 9.58
N THR A 20 -6.49 3.69 9.55
CA THR A 20 -5.66 4.12 8.42
C THR A 20 -6.13 3.37 7.18
N ALA A 21 -6.77 4.07 6.25
CA ALA A 21 -6.63 3.69 4.85
C ALA A 21 -5.12 3.53 4.60
N ASN A 22 -4.70 2.43 3.97
CA ASN A 22 -3.34 2.38 3.45
C ASN A 22 -3.19 3.63 2.57
N ALA A 23 -2.18 4.46 2.88
CA ALA A 23 -1.97 5.68 2.13
C ALA A 23 -1.81 5.31 0.66
N ALA A 24 -2.51 6.02 -0.23
CA ALA A 24 -2.30 5.85 -1.67
C ALA A 24 -0.80 5.99 -1.97
N VAL A 25 -0.29 5.13 -2.84
CA VAL A 25 1.15 5.07 -3.17
C VAL A 25 1.67 6.49 -3.44
N GLN A 26 2.56 6.96 -2.56
CA GLN A 26 2.97 8.37 -2.50
C GLN A 26 3.84 8.76 -3.70
N GLY A 27 4.44 7.76 -4.38
CA GLY A 27 5.15 7.94 -5.63
C GLY A 27 5.58 6.61 -6.26
N VAL A 28 5.63 6.61 -7.59
CA VAL A 28 6.17 5.53 -8.41
C VAL A 28 7.46 6.01 -9.06
N PHE A 29 8.55 5.35 -8.69
CA PHE A 29 9.91 5.67 -9.06
C PHE A 29 10.41 4.67 -10.11
N ALA A 30 11.47 5.02 -10.84
CA ALA A 30 12.33 4.03 -11.49
C ALA A 30 13.75 4.10 -10.94
N HIS A 31 14.41 2.95 -10.84
CA HIS A 31 15.84 2.87 -10.52
C HIS A 31 16.66 3.39 -11.70
N TYR A 32 17.53 4.37 -11.48
CA TYR A 32 18.32 4.99 -12.55
C TYR A 32 19.81 4.91 -12.25
N MET A 33 20.57 4.28 -13.14
CA MET A 33 22.02 4.24 -13.12
C MET A 33 22.55 5.60 -13.55
N ALA A 34 22.96 6.44 -12.59
CA ALA A 34 23.38 7.81 -12.86
C ALA A 34 24.65 7.88 -13.71
N ARG A 35 25.50 6.85 -13.60
CA ARG A 35 26.63 6.62 -14.49
C ARG A 35 26.14 6.05 -15.82
N GLY A 36 25.96 6.93 -16.81
CA GLY A 36 25.56 6.54 -18.17
C GLY A 36 24.97 7.64 -19.04
N MET A 37 24.75 8.83 -18.48
CA MET A 37 24.23 10.00 -19.18
C MET A 37 25.38 10.98 -19.47
N SER A 38 25.56 11.36 -20.74
CA SER A 38 26.63 12.26 -21.20
C SER A 38 26.16 13.69 -21.47
N SER A 39 24.85 13.94 -21.53
CA SER A 39 24.28 15.25 -21.90
C SER A 39 22.95 15.58 -21.23
N LEU A 40 22.61 16.87 -21.20
CA LEU A 40 21.31 17.36 -20.70
C LEU A 40 20.14 16.87 -21.57
N ASP A 41 20.33 16.72 -22.88
CA ASP A 41 19.27 16.29 -23.80
C ASP A 41 18.85 14.84 -23.54
N GLN A 42 19.81 13.96 -23.22
CA GLN A 42 19.52 12.60 -22.75
C GLN A 42 18.73 12.62 -21.43
N ALA A 43 19.08 13.51 -20.50
CA ALA A 43 18.34 13.71 -19.24
C ALA A 43 16.88 14.10 -19.49
N LEU A 44 16.68 15.09 -20.38
CA LEU A 44 15.35 15.59 -20.72
C LEU A 44 14.51 14.53 -21.45
N ALA A 45 15.12 13.74 -22.34
CA ALA A 45 14.46 12.63 -23.01
C ALA A 45 13.98 11.57 -22.01
N ASP A 46 14.86 11.11 -21.10
CA ASP A 46 14.53 10.12 -20.08
C ASP A 46 13.46 10.62 -19.10
N VAL A 47 13.58 11.85 -18.61
CA VAL A 47 12.56 12.47 -17.73
C VAL A 47 11.22 12.61 -18.44
N THR A 48 11.20 13.06 -19.70
CA THR A 48 9.96 13.24 -20.47
C THR A 48 9.26 11.90 -20.70
N GLU A 49 10.01 10.85 -21.04
CA GLU A 49 9.46 9.51 -21.26
C GLU A 49 8.97 8.86 -19.94
N ALA A 50 9.71 9.04 -18.84
CA ALA A 50 9.33 8.59 -17.51
C ALA A 50 8.04 9.28 -17.00
N GLN A 51 7.95 10.60 -17.14
CA GLN A 51 6.73 11.35 -16.85
C GLN A 51 5.56 10.89 -17.72
N ALA A 52 5.81 10.65 -19.02
CA ALA A 52 4.78 10.14 -19.92
C ALA A 52 4.30 8.74 -19.48
N LEU A 53 5.18 7.86 -19.01
CA LEU A 53 4.83 6.54 -18.43
C LEU A 53 4.00 6.69 -17.15
N GLY A 54 4.16 7.79 -16.43
CA GLY A 54 3.45 8.11 -15.19
C GLY A 54 4.32 8.01 -13.93
N LEU A 55 5.65 8.00 -14.07
CA LEU A 55 6.59 8.03 -12.95
C LEU A 55 6.70 9.43 -12.34
N ASP A 56 6.91 9.50 -11.03
CA ASP A 56 7.04 10.76 -10.28
C ASP A 56 8.49 11.22 -10.16
N ALA A 57 9.43 10.27 -10.07
CA ALA A 57 10.84 10.56 -9.87
C ALA A 57 11.74 9.36 -10.28
N PHE A 58 13.06 9.60 -10.28
CA PHE A 58 14.06 8.56 -10.33
C PHE A 58 14.71 8.38 -8.95
N ALA A 59 14.94 7.13 -8.57
CA ALA A 59 15.79 6.78 -7.44
C ALA A 59 17.18 6.44 -7.98
N LEU A 60 18.15 7.29 -7.63
CA LEU A 60 19.45 7.37 -8.30
C LEU A 60 20.46 6.39 -7.69
N ASN A 61 20.97 5.47 -8.51
CA ASN A 61 22.15 4.68 -8.18
C ASN A 61 23.41 5.45 -8.58
N VAL A 62 24.12 5.96 -7.58
CA VAL A 62 25.35 6.74 -7.73
C VAL A 62 26.61 5.89 -7.68
N GLN A 63 26.52 4.56 -7.50
CA GLN A 63 27.62 3.59 -7.35
C GLN A 63 28.64 3.97 -6.25
N HIS A 64 29.55 4.89 -6.57
CA HIS A 64 30.63 5.38 -5.74
C HIS A 64 30.39 6.85 -5.39
N PRO A 65 29.81 7.17 -4.21
CA PRO A 65 29.49 8.55 -3.82
C PRO A 65 30.73 9.42 -3.59
N ASP A 66 31.92 8.82 -3.58
CA ASP A 66 33.25 9.43 -3.48
C ASP A 66 34.00 9.54 -4.83
N ALA A 67 33.43 9.04 -5.93
CA ALA A 67 34.03 9.17 -7.25
C ALA A 67 34.11 10.64 -7.71
N GLN A 68 35.12 10.99 -8.50
CA GLN A 68 35.38 12.38 -8.84
C GLN A 68 34.16 13.13 -9.41
N TRP A 69 33.35 12.47 -10.25
CA TRP A 69 32.14 13.04 -10.85
C TRP A 69 31.03 13.41 -9.85
N THR A 70 30.95 12.79 -8.66
CA THR A 70 30.01 13.18 -7.59
C THR A 70 30.53 14.36 -6.75
N LEU A 71 31.84 14.63 -6.83
CA LEU A 71 32.54 15.66 -6.07
C LEU A 71 32.86 16.92 -6.89
N ASP A 72 32.75 16.84 -8.22
CA ASP A 72 33.09 17.90 -9.16
C ASP A 72 32.15 19.11 -9.07
N SER A 73 32.74 20.29 -9.22
CA SER A 73 32.18 21.57 -8.74
C SER A 73 31.09 22.22 -9.61
N HIS A 74 30.52 21.49 -10.57
CA HIS A 74 29.49 22.02 -11.48
C HIS A 74 28.06 21.86 -10.95
N LEU A 75 27.84 21.08 -9.90
CA LEU A 75 26.57 21.03 -9.18
C LEU A 75 26.44 22.27 -8.27
N PRO A 76 25.31 23.02 -8.31
CA PRO A 76 25.17 24.31 -7.64
C PRO A 76 25.16 24.25 -6.10
N ARG A 77 25.16 23.05 -5.50
CA ARG A 77 25.40 22.84 -4.06
C ARG A 77 26.26 21.60 -3.86
N ARG A 78 27.38 21.75 -3.15
CA ARG A 78 28.23 20.61 -2.74
C ARG A 78 27.49 19.74 -1.74
N LEU A 79 27.58 18.42 -1.89
CA LEU A 79 27.05 17.47 -0.89
C LEU A 79 27.73 17.67 0.48
N PRO A 80 27.01 17.56 1.61
CA PRO A 80 27.60 17.73 2.93
C PRO A 80 28.59 16.61 3.27
N ARG A 81 29.82 16.98 3.64
CA ARG A 81 30.87 16.03 4.05
C ARG A 81 30.73 15.49 5.47
N HIS A 82 29.81 16.01 6.27
CA HIS A 82 29.60 15.61 7.66
C HIS A 82 28.12 15.25 7.90
N PRO A 83 27.80 14.10 8.52
CA PRO A 83 26.42 13.62 8.70
C PRO A 83 25.47 14.67 9.30
N ALA A 84 25.91 15.41 10.33
CA ALA A 84 25.08 16.40 11.02
C ALA A 84 24.59 17.58 10.14
N HIS A 85 25.16 17.77 8.94
CA HIS A 85 24.73 18.82 8.01
C HIS A 85 23.70 18.36 6.98
N TRP A 86 23.43 17.05 6.88
CA TRP A 86 22.47 16.50 5.91
C TRP A 86 21.01 16.96 6.11
N PRO A 87 20.45 17.04 7.34
CA PRO A 87 19.06 17.48 7.52
C PRO A 87 18.84 18.91 7.01
N ALA A 88 19.75 19.83 7.33
CA ALA A 88 19.70 21.21 6.85
C ALA A 88 19.90 21.32 5.33
N PHE A 89 20.74 20.46 4.75
CA PHE A 89 20.92 20.38 3.30
C PHE A 89 19.66 19.87 2.60
N LEU A 90 19.09 18.75 3.04
CA LEU A 90 17.87 18.16 2.47
C LEU A 90 16.69 19.14 2.58
N ALA A 91 16.49 19.75 3.75
CA ALA A 91 15.46 20.78 3.97
C ALA A 91 15.68 22.07 3.15
N SER A 92 16.88 22.28 2.59
CA SER A 92 17.17 23.42 1.71
C SER A 92 16.83 23.16 0.23
N LEU A 93 16.57 21.91 -0.17
CA LEU A 93 16.29 21.55 -1.55
C LEU A 93 14.86 21.96 -1.95
N PRO A 94 14.63 22.37 -3.21
CA PRO A 94 13.31 22.81 -3.69
C PRO A 94 12.32 21.63 -3.92
N VAL A 95 12.78 20.40 -3.72
CA VAL A 95 12.02 19.16 -3.88
C VAL A 95 12.35 18.23 -2.70
N PRO A 96 11.41 17.39 -2.24
CA PRO A 96 11.71 16.35 -1.27
C PRO A 96 12.72 15.36 -1.88
N VAL A 97 13.73 15.01 -1.10
CA VAL A 97 14.72 13.97 -1.45
C VAL A 97 14.72 12.96 -0.33
N TYR A 98 14.45 11.71 -0.68
CA TYR A 98 14.34 10.60 0.26
C TYR A 98 15.62 9.76 0.24
N PHE A 99 16.17 9.45 1.41
CA PHE A 99 17.27 8.51 1.57
C PHE A 99 16.71 7.13 1.97
N ILE A 100 16.46 6.31 0.95
CA ILE A 100 15.88 4.97 1.05
C ILE A 100 16.88 3.97 0.45
N PRO A 101 17.87 3.51 1.22
CA PRO A 101 18.82 2.51 0.75
C PRO A 101 18.21 1.11 0.71
N ASN A 102 18.77 0.27 -0.16
CA ASN A 102 18.64 -1.17 -0.03
C ASN A 102 19.52 -1.66 1.13
N PHE A 103 18.97 -2.48 2.01
CA PHE A 103 19.73 -3.21 3.05
C PHE A 103 19.74 -4.72 2.84
N ASP A 104 19.05 -5.21 1.81
CA ASP A 104 18.97 -6.62 1.45
C ASP A 104 20.12 -7.00 0.50
N ASP A 105 21.23 -7.49 1.07
CA ASP A 105 22.15 -8.40 0.38
C ASP A 105 21.64 -9.86 0.44
N HIS A 106 20.52 -10.08 1.15
CA HIS A 106 19.85 -11.34 1.42
C HIS A 106 18.32 -11.14 1.32
N PRO A 107 17.53 -12.19 1.05
CA PRO A 107 16.09 -12.05 0.86
C PRO A 107 15.35 -11.70 2.16
N SER A 108 15.08 -10.41 2.34
CA SER A 108 14.12 -9.86 3.31
C SER A 108 14.41 -10.01 4.81
N LEU A 109 13.57 -9.35 5.59
CA LEU A 109 13.44 -9.47 7.05
C LEU A 109 13.52 -10.89 7.62
N GLN A 110 13.06 -11.89 6.87
CA GLN A 110 12.97 -13.25 7.39
C GLN A 110 14.35 -13.88 7.65
N GLU A 111 15.42 -13.31 7.06
CA GLU A 111 16.80 -13.76 7.22
C GLU A 111 17.73 -12.75 7.93
N SER A 112 17.31 -11.49 8.12
CA SER A 112 18.13 -10.43 8.73
C SER A 112 17.50 -9.81 9.98
N PRO A 113 17.93 -10.21 11.21
CA PRO A 113 17.52 -9.57 12.46
C PRO A 113 17.84 -8.06 12.51
N ALA A 114 18.77 -7.59 11.68
CA ALA A 114 19.15 -6.18 11.60
C ALA A 114 18.07 -5.28 10.98
N LEU A 115 16.98 -5.83 10.42
CA LEU A 115 15.87 -5.04 9.89
C LEU A 115 14.59 -5.12 10.73
N ALA A 116 14.56 -5.94 11.80
CA ALA A 116 13.40 -6.10 12.67
C ALA A 116 12.83 -4.75 13.18
N PRO A 117 11.53 -4.64 13.52
CA PRO A 117 10.91 -3.37 13.91
C PRO A 117 11.58 -2.63 15.08
N ASP A 118 12.24 -3.37 15.96
CA ASP A 118 13.01 -2.90 17.11
C ASP A 118 14.50 -2.64 16.81
N SER A 119 14.97 -2.97 15.61
CA SER A 119 16.37 -2.87 15.19
C SER A 119 16.97 -1.48 15.41
N PRO A 120 18.19 -1.36 15.96
CA PRO A 120 18.94 -0.10 16.04
C PRO A 120 19.17 0.60 14.69
N LEU A 121 19.04 -0.09 13.55
CA LEU A 121 19.07 0.52 12.21
C LEU A 121 17.80 1.31 11.86
N LEU A 122 16.69 1.06 12.57
CA LEU A 122 15.41 1.73 12.36
C LEU A 122 15.02 2.64 13.52
N THR A 123 15.37 2.28 14.75
CA THR A 123 14.87 2.92 15.98
C THR A 123 15.85 3.89 16.64
N SER A 124 17.13 3.90 16.24
CA SER A 124 18.15 4.72 16.91
C SER A 124 18.14 6.18 16.46
N THR A 125 18.05 7.09 17.42
CA THR A 125 18.17 8.55 17.19
C THR A 125 19.62 9.05 17.14
N SER A 126 20.61 8.18 17.40
CA SER A 126 22.03 8.55 17.52
C SER A 126 22.94 7.99 16.41
N THR A 127 22.39 7.24 15.45
CA THR A 127 23.12 6.60 14.34
C THR A 127 22.62 7.10 12.98
N SER A 128 23.10 6.47 11.89
CA SER A 128 22.62 6.70 10.52
C SER A 128 21.10 6.55 10.35
N ALA A 129 20.43 5.77 11.22
CA ALA A 129 18.99 5.54 11.25
C ALA A 129 18.14 6.83 11.33
N ALA A 130 18.68 7.88 11.96
CA ALA A 130 18.03 9.19 12.06
C ALA A 130 17.90 9.92 10.70
N TYR A 131 18.72 9.54 9.70
CA TYR A 131 18.74 10.14 8.36
C TYR A 131 18.11 9.24 7.28
N LEU A 132 17.60 8.06 7.64
CA LEU A 132 16.86 7.18 6.73
C LEU A 132 15.41 7.64 6.62
N ASP A 133 14.88 7.74 5.41
CA ASP A 133 13.45 8.01 5.18
C ASP A 133 12.65 6.71 5.01
N GLY A 134 13.33 5.59 4.73
CA GLY A 134 12.68 4.33 4.41
C GLY A 134 13.63 3.16 4.18
N LEU A 135 13.02 2.03 3.81
CA LEU A 135 13.66 0.78 3.41
C LEU A 135 13.31 0.41 1.96
N MET A 136 14.23 -0.24 1.27
CA MET A 136 14.00 -0.96 0.02
C MET A 136 14.46 -2.42 0.19
N GLY A 137 13.69 -3.38 -0.31
CA GLY A 137 14.05 -4.81 -0.31
C GLY A 137 14.39 -5.33 -1.71
N TRP A 138 15.49 -4.88 -2.32
CA TRP A 138 15.85 -5.17 -3.73
C TRP A 138 15.67 -6.64 -4.13
N GLU A 139 16.11 -7.55 -3.26
CA GLU A 139 16.03 -9.00 -3.45
C GLU A 139 14.60 -9.58 -3.51
N THR A 140 13.58 -8.86 -3.01
CA THR A 140 12.17 -9.28 -3.12
C THR A 140 11.57 -9.06 -4.51
N ALA A 141 12.24 -8.33 -5.39
CA ALA A 141 11.76 -8.07 -6.75
C ALA A 141 11.62 -9.35 -7.60
N TRP A 142 12.34 -10.42 -7.25
CA TRP A 142 12.34 -11.68 -7.98
C TRP A 142 12.25 -12.92 -7.09
N PRO A 143 11.71 -14.03 -7.61
CA PRO A 143 11.84 -15.36 -7.01
C PRO A 143 13.29 -15.75 -6.71
N GLN A 144 13.54 -16.31 -5.52
CA GLN A 144 14.81 -16.93 -5.21
C GLN A 144 15.04 -18.21 -6.04
N PRO A 145 16.28 -18.55 -6.43
CA PRO A 145 16.59 -19.77 -7.17
C PRO A 145 16.04 -21.03 -6.47
N GLY A 146 15.59 -22.02 -7.24
CA GLY A 146 15.04 -23.28 -6.70
C GLY A 146 13.59 -23.23 -6.19
N THR A 147 12.96 -22.05 -6.10
CA THR A 147 11.55 -21.93 -5.69
C THR A 147 10.56 -22.46 -6.74
N PRO A 148 9.32 -22.86 -6.36
CA PRO A 148 8.25 -23.31 -7.27
C PRO A 148 7.93 -22.30 -8.38
N LEU A 149 7.20 -22.70 -9.43
CA LEU A 149 6.94 -21.83 -10.61
C LEU A 149 6.12 -20.56 -10.32
N LEU A 150 5.36 -20.52 -9.22
CA LEU A 150 4.55 -19.37 -8.78
C LEU A 150 4.85 -18.99 -7.32
N PRO A 151 6.06 -18.49 -7.00
CA PRO A 151 6.39 -18.03 -5.65
C PRO A 151 6.10 -16.52 -5.57
N SER A 152 5.39 -16.07 -4.53
CA SER A 152 5.27 -14.64 -4.22
C SER A 152 6.21 -14.28 -3.08
N THR A 153 6.93 -13.18 -3.27
CA THR A 153 7.75 -12.51 -2.25
C THR A 153 6.93 -11.54 -1.39
N ALA A 154 5.62 -11.37 -1.65
CA ALA A 154 4.75 -10.45 -0.93
C ALA A 154 4.72 -10.65 0.59
N HIS A 155 4.98 -11.85 1.11
CA HIS A 155 5.09 -12.06 2.56
C HIS A 155 6.30 -11.31 3.15
N ALA A 156 7.45 -11.39 2.48
CA ALA A 156 8.65 -10.64 2.82
C ALA A 156 8.42 -9.13 2.73
N ASP A 157 7.78 -8.66 1.65
CA ASP A 157 7.41 -7.25 1.50
C ASP A 157 6.44 -6.76 2.58
N ALA A 158 5.43 -7.58 2.95
CA ALA A 158 4.44 -7.25 3.97
C ALA A 158 5.10 -7.07 5.34
N LEU A 159 6.05 -7.94 5.69
CA LEU A 159 6.85 -7.79 6.90
C LEU A 159 7.66 -6.49 6.85
N THR A 160 8.31 -6.18 5.72
CA THR A 160 9.21 -5.01 5.62
C THR A 160 8.43 -3.69 5.63
N LEU A 161 7.28 -3.67 4.98
CA LEU A 161 6.29 -2.59 5.07
C LEU A 161 5.80 -2.38 6.51
N ALA A 162 5.48 -3.45 7.24
CA ALA A 162 5.04 -3.36 8.62
C ALA A 162 6.15 -2.86 9.57
N ALA A 163 7.39 -3.34 9.40
CA ALA A 163 8.54 -2.89 10.19
C ALA A 163 8.89 -1.42 9.92
N ALA A 164 8.92 -1.00 8.65
CA ALA A 164 9.15 0.39 8.27
C ALA A 164 8.09 1.32 8.90
N ARG A 165 6.80 0.99 8.72
CA ARG A 165 5.69 1.79 9.27
C ARG A 165 5.70 1.84 10.79
N ALA A 166 6.02 0.73 11.48
CA ALA A 166 6.20 0.71 12.93
C ALA A 166 7.31 1.65 13.42
N ALA A 167 8.39 1.80 12.64
CA ALA A 167 9.48 2.74 12.88
C ALA A 167 9.22 4.17 12.35
N SER A 168 8.00 4.47 11.88
CA SER A 168 7.66 5.75 11.20
C SER A 168 8.53 6.06 9.97
N LYS A 169 8.93 5.01 9.23
CA LYS A 169 9.68 5.05 7.97
C LYS A 169 8.80 4.58 6.81
N THR A 170 9.21 4.87 5.58
CA THR A 170 8.53 4.43 4.35
C THR A 170 9.09 3.09 3.84
N TYR A 171 8.29 2.34 3.07
CA TYR A 171 8.79 1.19 2.31
C TYR A 171 8.68 1.41 0.80
N MET A 172 9.79 1.20 0.10
CA MET A 172 9.92 1.26 -1.35
C MET A 172 9.89 -0.15 -1.94
N PHE A 173 8.71 -0.55 -2.41
CA PHE A 173 8.42 -1.87 -2.93
C PHE A 173 8.97 -2.05 -4.35
N PRO A 174 9.83 -3.04 -4.62
CA PRO A 174 10.45 -3.20 -5.93
C PRO A 174 9.65 -4.09 -6.88
N VAL A 175 9.56 -3.64 -8.13
CA VAL A 175 8.84 -4.31 -9.23
C VAL A 175 9.80 -4.48 -10.42
N SER A 176 9.92 -5.71 -10.91
CA SER A 176 10.75 -6.03 -12.06
C SER A 176 10.21 -7.23 -12.84
N ALA A 177 10.65 -7.38 -14.10
CA ALA A 177 10.21 -8.48 -14.97
C ALA A 177 11.09 -9.73 -14.86
N PHE A 178 12.41 -9.54 -14.79
CA PHE A 178 13.46 -10.54 -14.59
C PHE A 178 14.75 -9.80 -14.21
N GLN A 179 15.85 -10.50 -13.96
CA GLN A 179 17.20 -9.91 -13.88
C GLN A 179 18.17 -10.93 -14.45
N SER A 180 19.12 -10.50 -15.28
CA SER A 180 20.14 -11.37 -15.84
C SER A 180 21.47 -10.66 -15.97
N LYS A 181 22.54 -11.26 -15.48
CA LYS A 181 23.90 -10.82 -15.76
C LYS A 181 24.67 -12.00 -16.35
N HIS A 182 25.18 -11.85 -17.57
CA HIS A 182 25.98 -12.85 -18.25
C HIS A 182 27.23 -12.22 -18.85
N HIS A 183 28.22 -11.96 -18.00
CA HIS A 183 29.47 -11.30 -18.37
C HIS A 183 30.68 -11.97 -17.68
N ARG A 184 31.69 -12.31 -18.48
CA ARG A 184 32.87 -13.12 -18.13
C ARG A 184 33.56 -12.72 -16.81
N SER A 185 33.62 -11.42 -16.52
CA SER A 185 34.32 -10.86 -15.35
C SER A 185 33.42 -10.21 -14.27
N TRP A 186 32.09 -10.15 -14.45
CA TRP A 186 31.21 -9.37 -13.56
C TRP A 186 29.99 -10.15 -13.03
N GLY A 187 29.65 -11.30 -13.63
CA GLY A 187 28.55 -12.12 -13.12
C GLY A 187 28.00 -13.11 -14.14
N ASN A 188 27.46 -14.23 -13.65
CA ASN A 188 26.74 -15.20 -14.46
C ASN A 188 25.54 -15.76 -13.68
N TRP A 189 24.41 -15.06 -13.72
CA TRP A 189 23.17 -15.45 -13.05
C TRP A 189 21.92 -14.96 -13.79
N LEU A 190 20.80 -15.63 -13.51
CA LEU A 190 19.46 -15.30 -14.00
C LEU A 190 18.46 -15.43 -12.85
N ARG A 191 17.84 -14.31 -12.46
CA ARG A 191 16.59 -14.32 -11.69
C ARG A 191 15.43 -14.60 -12.62
N ARG A 192 14.47 -15.40 -12.15
CA ARG A 192 13.41 -15.95 -13.00
C ARG A 192 12.48 -14.87 -13.55
N GLY A 193 12.42 -14.80 -14.88
CA GLY A 193 11.38 -14.07 -15.62
C GLY A 193 10.13 -14.90 -15.90
N GLY A 194 9.15 -14.29 -16.59
CA GLY A 194 7.87 -14.91 -16.92
C GLY A 194 6.72 -14.07 -16.36
N LEU A 195 5.90 -14.67 -15.48
CA LEU A 195 4.78 -13.97 -14.82
C LEU A 195 5.22 -13.05 -13.67
N THR A 196 6.53 -12.97 -13.36
CA THR A 196 7.09 -12.18 -12.25
C THR A 196 6.62 -10.73 -12.28
N LEU A 197 6.69 -10.04 -13.42
CA LEU A 197 6.21 -8.64 -13.53
C LEU A 197 4.74 -8.53 -13.10
N ALA A 198 3.86 -9.35 -13.69
CA ALA A 198 2.44 -9.33 -13.41
C ALA A 198 2.11 -9.65 -11.94
N ARG A 199 2.92 -10.50 -11.28
CA ARG A 199 2.75 -10.84 -9.86
C ARG A 199 3.23 -9.72 -8.94
N ARG A 200 4.38 -9.11 -9.21
CA ARG A 200 4.82 -7.90 -8.49
C ARG A 200 3.83 -6.74 -8.65
N MET A 201 3.21 -6.61 -9.82
CA MET A 201 2.14 -5.65 -10.07
C MET A 201 0.88 -5.93 -9.26
N GLU A 202 0.49 -7.20 -9.09
CA GLU A 202 -0.63 -7.63 -8.23
C GLU A 202 -0.32 -7.47 -6.74
N ASP A 203 0.84 -7.95 -6.30
CA ASP A 203 1.38 -7.79 -4.94
C ASP A 203 1.37 -6.31 -4.50
N ALA A 204 1.82 -5.38 -5.35
CA ALA A 204 1.81 -3.94 -5.06
C ALA A 204 0.40 -3.38 -4.82
N LEU A 205 -0.59 -3.83 -5.61
CA LEU A 205 -1.99 -3.41 -5.45
C LEU A 205 -2.61 -4.00 -4.17
N LEU A 206 -2.21 -5.19 -3.76
CA LEU A 206 -2.66 -5.83 -2.52
C LEU A 206 -2.02 -5.21 -1.27
N LEU A 207 -0.72 -4.93 -1.30
CA LEU A 207 0.05 -4.46 -0.15
C LEU A 207 -0.09 -2.95 0.10
N GLN A 208 -0.34 -2.15 -0.94
CA GLN A 208 -0.39 -0.68 -0.88
C GLN A 208 0.85 -0.09 -0.14
N PRO A 209 2.06 -0.29 -0.71
CA PRO A 209 3.31 0.22 -0.14
C PRO A 209 3.39 1.74 -0.25
N ASP A 210 4.25 2.36 0.55
CA ASP A 210 4.36 3.83 0.57
C ASP A 210 4.96 4.37 -0.75
N PHE A 211 5.96 3.68 -1.28
CA PHE A 211 6.53 3.92 -2.62
C PHE A 211 6.62 2.62 -3.42
N VAL A 212 6.64 2.74 -4.74
CA VAL A 212 7.00 1.64 -5.66
C VAL A 212 8.19 2.05 -6.51
N GLN A 213 9.13 1.13 -6.73
CA GLN A 213 10.27 1.35 -7.62
C GLN A 213 10.32 0.30 -8.72
N LEU A 214 10.28 0.75 -9.97
CA LEU A 214 10.54 -0.08 -11.14
C LEU A 214 12.05 -0.31 -11.29
N LEU A 215 12.46 -1.58 -11.29
CA LEU A 215 13.84 -1.99 -11.54
C LEU A 215 13.93 -2.48 -12.99
N SER A 216 14.48 -1.69 -13.92
CA SER A 216 15.08 -0.34 -13.78
C SER A 216 14.75 0.54 -15.00
N TRP A 217 15.19 1.80 -15.00
CA TRP A 217 15.08 2.64 -16.20
C TRP A 217 16.11 2.22 -17.26
N ASN A 218 17.40 2.18 -16.90
CA ASN A 218 18.53 2.08 -17.84
C ASN A 218 19.60 1.05 -17.45
N ASP A 219 19.36 0.13 -16.51
CA ASP A 219 20.34 -0.92 -16.19
C ASP A 219 20.36 -2.03 -17.25
N ALA A 220 21.13 -1.77 -18.30
CA ALA A 220 21.41 -2.70 -19.39
C ALA A 220 22.20 -3.93 -18.92
N GLY A 221 23.16 -3.74 -18.00
CA GLY A 221 24.07 -4.79 -17.56
C GLY A 221 23.43 -5.87 -16.69
N GLU A 222 22.23 -5.60 -16.18
CA GLU A 222 21.40 -6.55 -15.45
C GLU A 222 20.09 -6.92 -16.17
N GLY A 223 19.92 -6.45 -17.42
CA GLY A 223 18.87 -6.89 -18.33
C GLY A 223 17.44 -6.48 -17.94
N HIS A 224 17.23 -5.60 -16.97
CA HIS A 224 15.89 -5.24 -16.48
C HIS A 224 15.47 -3.80 -16.74
N TYR A 225 16.21 -3.08 -17.58
CA TYR A 225 15.86 -1.74 -18.05
C TYR A 225 14.49 -1.68 -18.76
N LEU A 226 13.86 -0.50 -18.73
CA LEU A 226 12.51 -0.23 -19.25
C LEU A 226 12.46 1.01 -20.19
N GLY A 227 13.46 1.89 -20.08
CA GLY A 227 13.57 3.15 -20.80
C GLY A 227 14.68 3.14 -21.84
N ASN A 228 15.35 4.29 -22.03
CA ASN A 228 16.50 4.38 -22.94
C ASN A 228 17.75 3.80 -22.29
N VAL A 229 18.60 3.23 -23.15
CA VAL A 229 19.95 2.79 -22.81
C VAL A 229 20.88 3.55 -23.75
N TRP A 230 21.63 4.50 -23.20
CA TRP A 230 22.57 5.33 -23.96
C TRP A 230 23.88 4.56 -24.18
N PRO A 231 24.54 4.63 -25.35
CA PRO A 231 25.77 3.87 -25.61
C PRO A 231 26.87 4.05 -24.55
N GLU A 232 26.99 5.25 -23.99
CA GLU A 232 27.95 5.59 -22.94
C GLU A 232 27.66 4.90 -21.60
N ALA A 233 26.41 4.48 -21.34
CA ALA A 233 26.00 3.68 -20.19
C ALA A 233 26.39 2.19 -20.34
N VAL A 234 26.46 1.71 -21.58
CA VAL A 234 26.65 0.29 -21.93
C VAL A 234 28.11 -0.12 -21.82
N GLY A 235 29.03 0.72 -22.31
CA GLY A 235 30.45 0.66 -21.96
C GLY A 235 31.16 -0.66 -22.26
N ARG A 236 31.57 -0.84 -23.53
CA ARG A 236 32.28 -1.97 -24.19
C ARG A 236 31.35 -2.84 -25.05
N GLU A 237 31.91 -3.31 -26.16
CA GLU A 237 31.29 -4.13 -27.21
C GLU A 237 30.49 -5.35 -26.69
N GLU A 238 30.91 -5.95 -25.56
CA GLU A 238 30.24 -7.13 -24.97
C GLU A 238 28.83 -6.82 -24.44
N TRP A 239 28.58 -5.61 -23.93
CA TRP A 239 27.26 -5.23 -23.41
C TRP A 239 26.33 -4.70 -24.51
N GLU A 240 26.87 -4.10 -25.56
CA GLU A 240 26.10 -3.64 -26.72
C GLU A 240 25.37 -4.81 -27.39
N ALA A 241 26.06 -5.95 -27.54
CA ALA A 241 25.48 -7.18 -28.06
C ALA A 241 24.34 -7.78 -27.22
N LEU A 242 24.20 -7.37 -25.95
CA LEU A 242 23.10 -7.80 -25.05
C LEU A 242 21.87 -6.88 -25.11
N VAL A 243 21.99 -5.69 -25.71
CA VAL A 243 20.88 -4.73 -25.85
C VAL A 243 20.48 -4.42 -27.29
N ASP A 244 21.40 -4.59 -28.26
CA ASP A 244 21.10 -4.33 -29.68
C ASP A 244 20.00 -5.28 -30.20
N GLY A 245 18.92 -4.69 -30.72
CA GLY A 245 17.70 -5.40 -31.11
C GLY A 245 16.80 -5.89 -29.96
N TRP A 246 17.22 -5.80 -28.69
CA TRP A 246 16.50 -6.34 -27.52
C TRP A 246 15.69 -5.30 -26.73
N GLY A 247 15.09 -4.32 -27.41
CA GLY A 247 14.44 -3.17 -26.77
C GLY A 247 13.28 -3.51 -25.82
N HIS A 248 13.37 -3.08 -24.57
CA HIS A 248 12.42 -3.40 -23.50
C HIS A 248 11.20 -2.46 -23.36
N LYS A 249 11.08 -1.43 -24.20
CA LYS A 249 9.97 -0.45 -24.11
C LYS A 249 8.56 -1.06 -24.25
N GLY A 250 8.44 -2.29 -24.74
CA GLY A 250 7.17 -3.05 -24.74
C GLY A 250 6.54 -3.17 -23.35
N TRP A 251 7.33 -3.25 -22.27
CA TRP A 251 6.82 -3.27 -20.90
C TRP A 251 6.07 -1.99 -20.51
N GLN A 252 6.44 -0.83 -21.08
CA GLN A 252 5.79 0.45 -20.78
C GLN A 252 4.30 0.45 -21.15
N ALA A 253 3.90 -0.32 -22.16
CA ALA A 253 2.50 -0.44 -22.57
C ALA A 253 1.63 -1.11 -21.51
N VAL A 254 2.20 -2.02 -20.72
CA VAL A 254 1.54 -2.74 -19.62
C VAL A 254 1.67 -1.97 -18.30
N LEU A 255 2.82 -1.34 -18.07
CA LEU A 255 3.08 -0.53 -16.88
C LEU A 255 2.20 0.72 -16.82
N ARG A 256 2.05 1.47 -17.92
CA ARG A 256 1.27 2.72 -17.97
C ARG A 256 -0.16 2.62 -17.40
N PRO A 257 -1.03 1.67 -17.82
CA PRO A 257 -2.36 1.53 -17.24
C PRO A 257 -2.32 1.04 -15.78
N TRP A 258 -1.34 0.23 -15.38
CA TRP A 258 -1.20 -0.23 -14.00
C TRP A 258 -0.68 0.86 -13.05
N ILE A 259 0.28 1.70 -13.45
CA ILE A 259 0.74 2.86 -12.65
C ILE A 259 -0.45 3.78 -12.38
N ARG A 260 -1.31 4.00 -13.39
CA ARG A 260 -2.56 4.72 -13.21
C ARG A 260 -3.44 4.02 -12.17
N ALA A 261 -3.71 2.73 -12.33
CA ALA A 261 -4.56 1.94 -11.41
C ALA A 261 -4.01 1.88 -9.97
N LEU A 262 -2.68 1.86 -9.80
CA LEU A 262 -1.98 1.88 -8.52
C LEU A 262 -2.15 3.23 -7.81
N LYS A 263 -1.97 4.33 -8.56
CA LYS A 263 -2.13 5.71 -8.04
C LYS A 263 -3.58 6.09 -7.74
N VAL A 264 -4.55 5.45 -8.41
CA VAL A 264 -5.98 5.61 -8.15
C VAL A 264 -6.58 4.35 -7.53
N TRP A 265 -5.79 3.55 -6.80
CA TRP A 265 -6.30 2.28 -6.27
C TRP A 265 -7.39 2.53 -5.24
N VAL A 266 -8.53 1.91 -5.50
CA VAL A 266 -9.80 2.24 -4.87
C VAL A 266 -10.42 0.90 -4.46
N ASP A 267 -10.42 0.68 -3.15
CA ASP A 267 -10.39 -0.64 -2.48
C ASP A 267 -11.11 -1.79 -3.18
N ARG A 268 -10.29 -2.75 -3.63
CA ARG A 268 -10.58 -4.16 -4.00
C ARG A 268 -11.67 -4.47 -5.05
N LEU A 269 -12.46 -3.51 -5.52
CA LEU A 269 -13.32 -3.64 -6.72
C LEU A 269 -13.19 -2.48 -7.72
N GLY A 270 -12.43 -1.42 -7.42
CA GLY A 270 -12.36 -0.23 -8.27
C GLY A 270 -13.64 0.62 -8.31
N LEU A 271 -14.68 0.23 -7.54
CA LEU A 271 -15.93 0.99 -7.36
C LEU A 271 -15.79 2.12 -6.34
N GLY A 272 -14.94 1.88 -5.33
CA GLY A 272 -14.73 2.76 -4.20
C GLY A 272 -15.84 2.69 -3.19
N LYS A 273 -15.81 3.65 -2.28
CA LYS A 273 -16.94 3.88 -1.42
C LYS A 273 -18.10 4.41 -2.30
N PRO A 274 -19.29 3.78 -2.28
CA PRO A 274 -20.40 4.18 -3.16
C PRO A 274 -20.74 5.66 -2.99
N THR A 275 -21.19 6.34 -4.04
CA THR A 275 -21.68 7.72 -3.93
C THR A 275 -22.76 7.82 -2.84
N GLY A 276 -22.54 8.64 -1.82
CA GLY A 276 -23.44 8.76 -0.66
C GLY A 276 -23.12 7.80 0.50
N TRP A 277 -21.97 7.12 0.50
CA TRP A 277 -21.48 6.37 1.67
C TRP A 277 -21.22 7.28 2.88
N GLU A 278 -20.97 8.57 2.66
CA GLU A 278 -20.77 9.55 3.73
C GLU A 278 -22.03 9.74 4.60
N GLU A 279 -23.19 9.29 4.09
CA GLU A 279 -24.52 9.57 4.63
C GLU A 279 -25.13 8.39 5.40
N VAL A 280 -24.33 7.35 5.64
CA VAL A 280 -24.73 6.18 6.45
C VAL A 280 -23.90 6.10 7.73
N GLU A 281 -24.58 5.79 8.84
CA GLU A 281 -23.97 5.61 10.15
C GLU A 281 -23.88 4.13 10.52
N ASP A 282 -22.76 3.74 11.16
CA ASP A 282 -22.57 2.40 11.72
C ASP A 282 -23.46 2.20 12.96
N ALA A 283 -24.70 1.73 12.75
CA ALA A 283 -25.71 1.58 13.79
C ALA A 283 -26.53 0.28 13.72
N VAL A 284 -26.83 -0.29 14.88
CA VAL A 284 -27.96 -1.23 15.02
C VAL A 284 -29.24 -0.42 15.03
N ASN A 285 -30.05 -0.59 13.98
CA ASN A 285 -31.38 -0.02 13.86
C ASN A 285 -32.41 -1.03 14.33
N VAL A 286 -33.25 -0.66 15.29
CA VAL A 286 -34.26 -1.54 15.89
C VAL A 286 -35.65 -1.02 15.60
N VAL A 287 -36.50 -1.89 15.08
CA VAL A 287 -37.94 -1.67 14.90
C VAL A 287 -38.67 -2.82 15.57
N ALA A 288 -39.50 -2.54 16.58
CA ALA A 288 -40.26 -3.54 17.32
C ALA A 288 -41.71 -3.08 17.55
N VAL A 289 -42.67 -3.92 17.16
CA VAL A 289 -44.10 -3.68 17.39
C VAL A 289 -44.57 -4.53 18.56
N LEU A 290 -44.98 -3.88 19.65
CA LEU A 290 -45.37 -4.57 20.89
C LEU A 290 -46.90 -4.55 21.08
N GLY A 291 -47.47 -5.70 21.41
CA GLY A 291 -48.87 -5.84 21.80
C GLY A 291 -49.11 -5.46 23.26
N SER A 292 -50.38 -5.43 23.68
CA SER A 292 -50.75 -5.15 25.08
C SER A 292 -50.17 -6.15 26.08
N GLY A 293 -49.96 -7.41 25.67
CA GLY A 293 -49.29 -8.44 26.49
C GLY A 293 -47.78 -8.25 26.65
N GLN A 294 -47.19 -7.22 26.03
CA GLN A 294 -45.75 -6.91 26.04
C GLN A 294 -45.49 -5.46 26.53
N ALA A 295 -46.48 -4.84 27.19
CA ALA A 295 -46.44 -3.43 27.58
C ALA A 295 -45.30 -3.05 28.57
N GLU A 296 -44.73 -4.03 29.26
CA GLU A 296 -43.61 -3.87 30.20
C GLU A 296 -42.31 -4.52 29.68
N ALA A 297 -42.27 -4.94 28.42
CA ALA A 297 -41.08 -5.53 27.82
C ALA A 297 -40.01 -4.45 27.56
N ARG A 298 -38.74 -4.83 27.67
CA ARG A 298 -37.56 -3.98 27.42
C ARG A 298 -36.86 -4.42 26.14
N ILE A 299 -36.35 -3.47 25.38
CA ILE A 299 -35.56 -3.71 24.16
C ILE A 299 -34.09 -3.52 24.53
N ARG A 300 -33.33 -4.61 24.60
CA ARG A 300 -31.89 -4.61 24.92
C ARG A 300 -31.07 -4.78 23.65
N VAL A 301 -30.07 -3.93 23.45
CA VAL A 301 -29.17 -3.96 22.29
C VAL A 301 -27.74 -4.24 22.76
N TRP A 302 -27.17 -5.31 22.23
CA TRP A 302 -25.78 -5.69 22.39
C TRP A 302 -24.98 -5.35 21.13
N SER A 303 -23.76 -4.87 21.32
CA SER A 303 -22.77 -4.70 20.25
C SER A 303 -21.38 -5.02 20.79
N GLY A 304 -20.57 -5.74 20.01
CA GLY A 304 -19.23 -6.15 20.42
C GLY A 304 -19.20 -7.02 21.69
N GLY A 305 -20.27 -7.77 21.94
CA GLY A 305 -20.40 -8.63 23.12
C GLY A 305 -20.78 -7.92 24.43
N VAL A 306 -21.08 -6.62 24.41
CA VAL A 306 -21.56 -5.86 25.59
C VAL A 306 -22.92 -5.20 25.35
N VAL A 307 -23.71 -5.02 26.41
CA VAL A 307 -24.95 -4.23 26.34
C VAL A 307 -24.59 -2.76 26.11
N ARG A 308 -25.10 -2.20 25.01
CA ARG A 308 -24.88 -0.78 24.63
C ARG A 308 -26.05 0.10 25.04
N ALA A 309 -27.27 -0.43 24.94
CA ALA A 309 -28.48 0.29 25.29
C ALA A 309 -29.57 -0.68 25.77
N GLU A 310 -30.46 -0.17 26.61
CA GLU A 310 -31.69 -0.85 27.00
C GLU A 310 -32.83 0.17 27.11
N PHE A 311 -33.91 -0.06 26.39
CA PHE A 311 -35.05 0.84 26.28
C PHE A 311 -36.31 0.20 26.87
N GLU A 312 -37.18 1.03 27.45
CA GLU A 312 -38.52 0.59 27.85
C GLU A 312 -39.43 0.54 26.62
N GLY A 313 -40.00 -0.63 26.35
CA GLY A 313 -40.92 -0.85 25.26
C GLY A 313 -42.29 -0.23 25.54
N LYS A 314 -42.93 0.24 24.47
CA LYS A 314 -44.28 0.82 24.51
C LYS A 314 -45.20 0.01 23.58
N ILE A 315 -46.47 -0.09 23.95
CA ILE A 315 -47.49 -0.69 23.06
C ILE A 315 -47.50 0.07 21.73
N GLY A 316 -47.47 -0.66 20.62
CA GLY A 316 -47.31 -0.10 19.27
C GLY A 316 -45.87 -0.12 18.79
N MET A 317 -45.53 0.84 17.93
CA MET A 317 -44.23 0.90 17.24
C MET A 317 -43.14 1.52 18.12
N ASN A 318 -42.02 0.82 18.27
CA ASN A 318 -40.80 1.29 18.92
C ASN A 318 -39.69 1.35 17.88
N VAL A 319 -38.98 2.47 17.80
CA VAL A 319 -37.89 2.70 16.85
C VAL A 319 -36.69 3.26 17.61
N HIS A 320 -35.54 2.60 17.49
CA HIS A 320 -34.30 2.99 18.16
C HIS A 320 -33.10 2.80 17.24
N GLN A 321 -32.06 3.59 17.46
CA GLN A 321 -30.77 3.50 16.77
C GLN A 321 -29.67 3.48 17.84
N VAL A 322 -28.70 2.58 17.70
CA VAL A 322 -27.62 2.38 18.69
C VAL A 322 -26.28 2.25 17.97
N ALA A 323 -25.30 3.05 18.38
CA ALA A 323 -23.94 3.00 17.83
C ALA A 323 -23.26 1.66 18.11
N VAL A 324 -22.64 1.09 17.07
CA VAL A 324 -22.02 -0.25 17.12
C VAL A 324 -20.57 -0.24 17.61
N GLU A 325 -20.09 -1.44 17.88
CA GLU A 325 -18.67 -1.81 18.02
C GLU A 325 -18.37 -3.01 17.12
N LYS A 326 -17.08 -3.26 16.90
CA LYS A 326 -16.60 -4.51 16.26
C LYS A 326 -17.06 -5.73 17.04
N GLY A 327 -17.37 -6.81 16.33
CA GLY A 327 -17.92 -8.04 16.87
C GLY A 327 -19.43 -8.18 16.64
N GLU A 328 -20.06 -9.00 17.47
CA GLU A 328 -21.44 -9.44 17.29
C GLU A 328 -22.49 -8.36 17.61
N GLN A 329 -23.60 -8.39 16.88
CA GLN A 329 -24.75 -7.49 17.03
C GLN A 329 -25.98 -8.31 17.42
N VAL A 330 -26.63 -7.99 18.54
CA VAL A 330 -27.81 -8.73 19.03
C VAL A 330 -28.85 -7.77 19.59
N VAL A 331 -30.12 -7.99 19.24
CA VAL A 331 -31.27 -7.29 19.80
C VAL A 331 -32.16 -8.30 20.51
N GLN A 332 -32.46 -8.04 21.78
CA GLN A 332 -33.31 -8.90 22.60
C GLN A 332 -34.55 -8.15 23.04
N LEU A 333 -35.72 -8.78 22.91
CA LEU A 333 -36.92 -8.39 23.62
C LEU A 333 -36.95 -9.15 24.96
N VAL A 334 -37.03 -8.43 26.06
CA VAL A 334 -36.93 -8.98 27.43
C VAL A 334 -38.22 -8.68 28.18
N ALA A 335 -38.87 -9.69 28.75
CA ALA A 335 -40.08 -9.49 29.57
C ALA A 335 -39.75 -8.84 30.92
N ALA A 336 -40.78 -8.37 31.63
CA ALA A 336 -40.65 -7.76 32.96
C ALA A 336 -40.04 -8.70 34.03
N ASP A 337 -40.16 -10.01 33.84
CA ASP A 337 -39.52 -11.06 34.66
C ASP A 337 -38.01 -11.26 34.35
N GLY A 338 -37.45 -10.50 33.40
CA GLY A 338 -36.06 -10.59 32.96
C GLY A 338 -35.78 -11.68 31.91
N ARG A 339 -36.78 -12.48 31.52
CA ARG A 339 -36.64 -13.54 30.51
C ARG A 339 -36.58 -12.94 29.11
N VAL A 340 -35.63 -13.40 28.29
CA VAL A 340 -35.64 -13.09 26.85
C VAL A 340 -36.85 -13.78 26.21
N ILE A 341 -37.69 -12.99 25.53
CA ILE A 341 -38.92 -13.43 24.86
C ILE A 341 -38.87 -13.28 23.34
N GLY A 342 -37.77 -12.76 22.81
CA GLY A 342 -37.37 -12.88 21.41
C GLY A 342 -35.95 -12.36 21.20
N GLU A 343 -35.22 -12.90 20.23
CA GLU A 343 -33.86 -12.47 19.89
C GLU A 343 -33.66 -12.36 18.37
N GLY A 344 -33.09 -11.23 17.93
CA GLY A 344 -32.54 -11.06 16.59
C GLY A 344 -31.02 -10.94 16.66
N ARG A 345 -30.29 -11.87 16.03
CA ARG A 345 -28.83 -11.98 16.08
C ARG A 345 -28.23 -11.87 14.69
N GLY A 346 -27.28 -10.96 14.51
CA GLY A 346 -26.53 -10.82 13.27
C GLY A 346 -25.73 -12.08 12.94
N SER A 347 -25.88 -12.62 11.71
CA SER A 347 -25.13 -13.80 11.26
C SER A 347 -23.66 -13.51 10.89
N LYS A 348 -23.21 -12.26 11.04
CA LYS A 348 -21.82 -11.82 10.85
C LYS A 348 -21.49 -10.75 11.88
N GLY A 349 -20.29 -10.82 12.45
CA GLY A 349 -19.74 -9.74 13.28
C GLY A 349 -19.20 -8.59 12.42
N ILE A 350 -19.23 -7.38 12.97
CA ILE A 350 -18.55 -6.20 12.40
C ILE A 350 -17.05 -6.36 12.59
N THR A 351 -16.27 -6.08 11.55
CA THR A 351 -14.81 -6.28 11.54
C THR A 351 -14.17 -5.23 10.63
N ASP A 352 -12.99 -4.75 11.03
CA ASP A 352 -12.10 -3.91 10.21
C ASP A 352 -11.16 -4.74 9.32
N ARG A 353 -11.20 -6.06 9.44
CA ARG A 353 -10.41 -6.98 8.62
C ARG A 353 -11.21 -7.40 7.38
N ILE A 354 -10.85 -6.78 6.27
CA ILE A 354 -11.42 -7.01 4.94
C ILE A 354 -11.29 -8.48 4.47
N GLU A 355 -10.37 -9.26 5.02
CA GLU A 355 -10.26 -10.72 4.81
C GLU A 355 -11.46 -11.49 5.37
N ASP A 356 -11.96 -11.10 6.55
CA ASP A 356 -13.06 -11.77 7.27
C ASP A 356 -14.41 -11.65 6.52
N ILE A 357 -14.52 -10.66 5.62
CA ILE A 357 -15.71 -10.40 4.79
C ILE A 357 -15.52 -10.80 3.31
N GLY A 358 -14.50 -11.60 2.99
CA GLY A 358 -14.29 -12.14 1.64
C GLY A 358 -13.68 -11.14 0.65
N GLY A 359 -12.99 -10.11 1.14
CA GLY A 359 -12.21 -9.17 0.33
C GLY A 359 -12.99 -7.96 -0.20
N ILE A 360 -14.28 -7.79 0.14
CA ILE A 360 -15.13 -6.70 -0.36
C ILE A 360 -15.83 -6.00 0.80
N CYS A 361 -15.73 -4.67 0.88
CA CYS A 361 -16.52 -3.86 1.81
C CYS A 361 -18.01 -3.96 1.47
N ASN A 362 -18.78 -4.61 2.34
CA ASN A 362 -20.20 -4.84 2.12
C ASN A 362 -21.06 -3.76 2.77
N TYR A 363 -21.61 -2.85 1.96
CA TYR A 363 -22.52 -1.78 2.38
C TYR A 363 -24.00 -2.22 2.45
N ASN A 364 -24.29 -3.51 2.28
CA ASN A 364 -25.66 -4.04 2.37
C ASN A 364 -26.06 -4.29 3.83
N TYR A 365 -27.29 -3.94 4.19
CA TYR A 365 -27.84 -4.17 5.52
C TYR A 365 -27.95 -5.66 5.85
N GLN A 366 -27.54 -6.02 7.07
CA GLN A 366 -27.96 -7.28 7.67
C GLN A 366 -29.30 -7.06 8.37
N VAL A 367 -30.37 -7.62 7.79
CA VAL A 367 -31.71 -7.59 8.36
C VAL A 367 -31.98 -8.93 9.04
N VAL A 368 -32.38 -8.88 10.31
CA VAL A 368 -32.71 -10.07 11.13
C VAL A 368 -34.05 -9.86 11.81
N GLU A 369 -34.84 -10.92 11.89
CA GLU A 369 -36.09 -10.94 12.66
C GLU A 369 -35.78 -11.16 14.14
N ILE A 370 -36.60 -10.60 15.03
CA ILE A 370 -36.58 -10.90 16.47
C ILE A 370 -37.63 -12.00 16.68
N VAL A 371 -37.16 -13.23 16.92
CA VAL A 371 -38.00 -14.46 17.04
C VAL A 371 -37.94 -15.07 18.44
#